data_AF-R7WIY8-F1
#
_entry.id   AF-R7WIY8-F1
#
_cell.length_a   1.000
_cell.length_b   1.000
_cell.length_c   1.000
_cell.angle_alpha   90.00
_cell.angle_beta   90.00
_cell.angle_gamma   90.00
#
_symmetry.space_group_name_H-M   'P 1'
#
loop_
_entity.id
_entity.type
_entity.pdbx_description
1 polymer ?
#
loop_
_entity_poly.entity_id
_entity_poly.type
_entity_poly.pdbx_seq_one_letter_code
_entity_poly.pdbx_strand_id
1 'polypeptide(L)'
;MDSEVFFPPTGERGRARADRERIAKRVCFECPVLAQCRSHALEAQEPFGVWGGMGESERHALLRRERRRKSVVAAEIEPAASVDAPAEIDTAA
;
A
#
# COMPACT_ATOMS: atom_id res chain seq x y z
N MET A 1 -7.53 6.20 26.79
CA MET A 1 -8.14 6.00 25.46
C MET A 1 -8.31 4.51 25.27
N ASP A 2 -9.49 4.04 24.87
CA ASP A 2 -9.74 2.60 24.66
C ASP A 2 -9.28 2.16 23.26
N SER A 3 -8.76 0.94 23.15
CA SER A 3 -8.31 0.35 21.89
C SER A 3 -9.48 0.06 20.94
N GLU A 4 -10.68 -0.16 21.47
CA GLU A 4 -11.91 -0.40 20.69
C GLU A 4 -12.25 0.76 19.74
N VAL A 5 -11.76 1.97 19.99
CA VAL A 5 -11.94 3.09 19.07
C VAL A 5 -11.17 2.85 17.77
N PHE A 6 -9.98 2.26 17.84
CA PHE A 6 -9.12 2.06 16.67
C PHE A 6 -9.44 0.78 15.92
N PHE A 7 -9.89 -0.27 16.59
CA PHE A 7 -10.11 -1.60 16.00
C PHE A 7 -11.61 -1.96 15.96
N PRO A 8 -12.13 -2.47 14.82
CA PRO A 8 -13.54 -2.81 14.70
C PRO A 8 -13.91 -3.98 15.64
N PRO A 9 -15.08 -3.95 16.30
CA PRO A 9 -15.64 -5.15 16.89
C PRO A 9 -16.12 -6.12 15.80
N THR A 10 -16.26 -7.39 16.14
CA THR A 10 -16.69 -8.43 15.21
C THR A 10 -18.03 -8.09 14.56
N GLY A 11 -18.07 -8.08 13.23
CA GLY A 11 -19.29 -7.86 12.46
C GLY A 11 -19.67 -6.40 12.22
N GLU A 12 -18.88 -5.42 12.69
CA GLU A 12 -19.13 -4.00 12.42
C GLU A 12 -19.03 -3.65 10.92
N ARG A 13 -20.04 -2.94 10.39
CA ARG A 13 -20.10 -2.55 8.97
C ARG A 13 -20.81 -1.20 8.78
N GLY A 14 -20.75 -0.68 7.56
CA GLY A 14 -21.54 0.47 7.12
C GLY A 14 -21.27 1.74 7.94
N ARG A 15 -22.36 2.43 8.35
CA ARG A 15 -22.29 3.71 9.04
C ARG A 15 -21.57 3.64 10.39
N ALA A 16 -21.81 2.59 11.18
CA ALA A 16 -21.17 2.40 12.48
C ALA A 16 -19.63 2.38 12.34
N ARG A 17 -19.14 1.59 11.38
CA ARG A 17 -17.71 1.55 11.03
C ARG A 17 -17.19 2.93 10.63
N ALA A 18 -17.89 3.62 9.73
CA ALA A 18 -17.46 4.93 9.25
C ALA A 18 -17.40 5.97 10.38
N ASP A 19 -18.33 5.93 11.33
CA ASP A 19 -18.38 6.84 12.46
C ASP A 19 -17.25 6.56 13.45
N ARG A 20 -16.99 5.29 13.78
CA ARG A 20 -15.85 4.89 14.62
C ARG A 20 -14.52 5.27 13.98
N GLU A 21 -14.33 4.97 12.70
CA GLU A 21 -13.10 5.35 11.98
C GLU A 21 -12.89 6.88 11.98
N ARG A 22 -13.96 7.68 11.86
CA ARG A 22 -13.87 9.15 11.96
C ARG A 22 -13.39 9.61 13.33
N ILE A 23 -13.89 9.00 14.40
CA ILE A 23 -13.48 9.31 15.78
C ILE A 23 -12.00 8.94 15.98
N ALA A 24 -11.60 7.73 15.58
CA ALA A 24 -10.22 7.27 15.68
C ALA A 24 -9.24 8.17 14.91
N LYS A 25 -9.61 8.57 13.68
CA LYS A 25 -8.78 9.47 12.86
C LYS A 25 -8.55 10.82 13.53
N ARG A 26 -9.58 11.39 14.18
CA ARG A 26 -9.43 12.66 14.93
C ARG A 26 -8.32 12.55 15.97
N VAL A 27 -8.31 11.46 16.73
CA VAL A 27 -7.26 11.19 17.72
C VAL A 27 -5.90 10.98 17.06
N CYS A 28 -5.84 10.26 15.94
CA CYS A 28 -4.58 10.10 15.20
C CYS A 28 -3.97 11.44 14.78
N PHE A 29 -4.77 12.42 14.34
CA PHE A 29 -4.27 13.70 13.84
C PHE A 29 -3.62 14.59 14.91
N GLU A 30 -3.80 14.27 16.19
CA GLU A 30 -3.13 14.94 17.31
C GLU A 30 -1.84 14.19 17.73
N CYS A 31 -1.56 13.02 17.15
CA CYS A 31 -0.45 12.17 17.55
C CYS A 31 0.89 12.61 16.92
N PRO A 32 1.95 12.86 17.72
CA PRO A 32 3.25 13.35 17.23
C PRO A 32 3.98 12.36 16.32
N VAL A 33 3.63 11.07 16.39
CA VAL A 33 4.24 9.99 15.59
C VAL A 33 3.33 9.51 14.46
N LEU A 34 2.33 10.31 14.05
CA LEU A 34 1.36 9.95 13.01
C LEU A 34 2.04 9.41 11.73
N ALA A 35 3.11 10.06 11.27
CA ALA A 35 3.82 9.65 10.06
C ALA A 35 4.53 8.30 10.23
N GLN A 36 5.19 8.07 11.37
CA GLN A 36 5.88 6.83 11.68
C GLN A 36 4.88 5.65 11.81
N CYS A 37 3.79 5.88 12.54
CA CYS A 37 2.68 4.92 12.69
C CYS A 37 2.08 4.56 11.32
N ARG A 38 1.91 5.55 10.43
CA ARG A 38 1.42 5.31 9.07
C ARG A 38 2.40 4.44 8.25
N SER A 39 3.70 4.77 8.28
CA SER A 39 4.73 4.01 7.56
C SER A 39 4.71 2.55 7.99
N HIS A 40 4.75 2.33 9.30
CA HIS A 40 4.71 0.99 9.87
C HIS A 40 3.47 0.20 9.41
N ALA A 41 2.28 0.80 9.49
CA ALA A 41 1.04 0.10 9.11
C ALA A 41 0.95 -0.22 7.61
N LEU A 42 1.60 0.58 6.76
CA LEU A 42 1.68 0.31 5.32
C LEU A 42 2.70 -0.78 5.02
N GLU A 43 3.87 -0.74 5.66
CA GLU A 43 4.94 -1.75 5.51
C GLU A 43 4.49 -3.13 6.00
N ALA A 44 3.88 -3.19 7.20
CA ALA A 44 3.36 -4.43 7.78
C ALA A 44 2.03 -4.88 7.14
N GLN A 45 1.43 -4.04 6.30
CA GLN A 45 0.11 -4.26 5.69
C GLN A 45 -0.95 -4.61 6.74
N GLU A 46 -0.99 -3.82 7.83
CA GLU A 46 -1.85 -4.08 8.98
C GLU A 46 -3.33 -4.28 8.56
N PRO A 47 -3.93 -5.44 8.87
CA PRO A 47 -5.16 -5.89 8.23
C PRO A 47 -6.40 -5.15 8.72
N PHE A 48 -6.38 -4.62 9.94
CA PHE A 48 -7.56 -4.01 10.57
C PHE A 48 -7.25 -2.68 11.24
N GLY A 49 -8.32 -1.94 11.55
CA GLY A 49 -8.29 -0.75 12.37
C GLY A 49 -7.74 0.52 11.70
N VAL A 50 -7.67 1.59 12.48
CA VAL A 50 -7.15 2.90 12.08
C VAL A 50 -5.72 3.08 12.56
N TRP A 51 -4.83 3.39 11.62
CA TRP A 51 -3.39 3.58 11.86
C TRP A 51 -2.91 4.84 11.14
N GLY A 52 -2.17 5.70 11.84
CA GLY A 52 -1.56 6.89 11.23
C GLY A 52 -2.54 7.80 10.48
N GLY A 53 -3.79 7.88 10.97
CA GLY A 53 -4.88 8.66 10.35
C GLY A 53 -5.56 7.98 9.16
N MET A 54 -5.31 6.69 8.92
CA MET A 54 -5.89 5.93 7.81
C MET A 54 -6.66 4.71 8.31
N GLY A 55 -7.87 4.51 7.81
CA GLY A 55 -8.61 3.27 7.95
C GLY A 55 -8.11 2.18 6.97
N GLU A 56 -8.55 0.95 7.20
CA GLU A 56 -8.19 -0.22 6.39
C GLU A 56 -8.41 -0.01 4.89
N SER A 57 -9.59 0.48 4.49
CA SER A 57 -9.92 0.65 3.07
C SER A 57 -9.04 1.70 2.37
N GLU A 58 -8.65 2.75 3.09
CA GLU A 58 -7.74 3.79 2.58
C GLU A 58 -6.32 3.24 2.40
N ARG A 59 -5.81 2.47 3.37
CA ARG A 59 -4.50 1.81 3.25
C ARG A 59 -4.49 0.83 2.08
N HIS A 60 -5.53 0.00 1.94
CA HIS A 60 -5.66 -0.91 0.82
C HIS A 60 -5.72 -0.19 -0.54
N ALA A 61 -6.44 0.94 -0.63
CA ALA A 61 -6.50 1.73 -1.85
C ALA A 61 -5.13 2.31 -2.23
N LEU A 62 -4.37 2.81 -1.23
CA LEU A 62 -3.02 3.32 -1.44
C LEU A 62 -2.06 2.23 -1.93
N LEU A 63 -2.01 1.09 -1.24
CA LEU A 63 -1.15 -0.04 -1.62
C LEU A 63 -1.49 -0.57 -3.01
N ARG A 64 -2.78 -0.62 -3.39
CA ARG A 64 -3.19 -0.99 -4.77
C ARG A 64 -2.68 0.01 -5.80
N ARG A 65 -2.77 1.32 -5.51
CA ARG A 65 -2.27 2.38 -6.39
C ARG A 65 -0.76 2.29 -6.55
N GLU A 66 -0.03 2.05 -5.47
CA GLU A 66 1.43 1.89 -5.50
C GLU A 66 1.86 0.67 -6.31
N ARG A 67 1.19 -0.47 -6.14
CA ARG A 67 1.43 -1.65 -6.98
C ARG A 67 1.21 -1.34 -8.45
N ARG A 68 0.08 -0.70 -8.80
CA ARG A 68 -0.20 -0.29 -10.19
C ARG A 68 0.89 0.64 -10.75
N ARG A 69 1.33 1.63 -9.97
CA ARG A 69 2.42 2.54 -10.37
C ARG A 69 3.73 1.79 -10.60
N LYS A 70 4.09 0.87 -9.69
CA LYS A 70 5.29 0.02 -9.86
C LYS A 70 5.19 -0.86 -11.11
N SER A 71 4.02 -1.40 -11.42
CA SER A 71 3.80 -2.19 -12.64
C SER A 71 3.92 -1.36 -13.92
N VAL A 72 3.41 -0.13 -13.94
CA VAL A 72 3.55 0.78 -15.10
C VAL A 72 5.03 1.15 -15.30
N VAL A 73 5.70 1.60 -14.23
CA VAL A 73 7.11 1.98 -14.30
C VAL A 73 8.01 0.80 -14.68
N ALA A 74 7.76 -0.40 -14.15
CA ALA A 74 8.52 -1.59 -14.52
C ALA A 74 8.37 -1.94 -16.01
N ALA A 75 7.19 -1.74 -16.59
CA ALA A 75 6.97 -1.95 -18.02
C ALA A 75 7.65 -0.89 -18.90
N GLU A 76 7.90 0.31 -18.37
CA GLU A 76 8.57 1.40 -19.07
C GLU A 76 10.12 1.31 -18.99
N ILE A 77 10.66 0.63 -17.96
CA ILE A 77 12.11 0.45 -17.75
C ILE A 77 12.56 -0.96 -18.21
N GLU A 78 12.06 -1.46 -19.33
CA GLU A 78 12.69 -2.62 -19.99
C GLU A 78 13.91 -2.14 -20.81
N PRO A 79 15.14 -2.58 -20.50
CA PRO A 79 16.28 -2.31 -21.36
C PRO A 79 16.27 -3.29 -22.53
N ALA A 80 16.53 -2.77 -23.73
CA ALA A 80 16.89 -3.56 -24.90
C ALA A 80 18.16 -4.39 -24.62
N ALA A 81 17.99 -5.65 -24.24
CA ALA A 81 19.01 -6.69 -24.27
C ALA A 81 18.28 -7.98 -24.70
N SER A 82 18.53 -8.64 -25.83
CA SER A 82 19.69 -8.68 -26.73
C SER A 82 19.24 -9.14 -28.13
N VAL A 83 19.51 -8.34 -29.17
CA VAL A 83 19.59 -8.80 -30.56
C VAL A 83 20.97 -8.45 -31.06
N ASP A 84 21.88 -9.42 -31.05
CA ASP A 84 22.97 -9.58 -32.03
C ASP A 84 23.71 -10.88 -31.71
N ALA A 85 23.25 -11.97 -32.30
CA ALA A 85 24.09 -13.15 -32.51
C ALA A 85 24.88 -12.89 -33.80
N PRO A 86 26.22 -13.01 -33.82
CA PRO A 86 26.96 -12.85 -35.06
C PRO A 86 26.59 -14.00 -36.01
N ALA A 87 26.26 -13.65 -37.25
CA ALA A 87 26.11 -14.60 -38.35
C ALA A 87 27.43 -15.34 -38.57
N GLU A 88 27.41 -16.66 -38.45
CA GLU A 88 28.49 -17.53 -38.93
C GLU A 88 28.56 -17.41 -40.46
N ILE A 89 29.66 -16.86 -40.96
CA ILE A 89 29.96 -16.82 -42.38
C ILE A 89 30.60 -18.16 -42.73
N ASP A 90 29.87 -18.99 -43.47
CA ASP A 90 30.37 -20.19 -44.14
C ASP A 90 31.59 -19.81 -45.00
N THR A 91 32.77 -20.32 -44.64
CA THR A 91 33.96 -20.28 -45.48
C THR A 91 34.27 -21.70 -45.92
N ALA A 92 33.89 -21.99 -47.17
CA ALA A 92 34.28 -23.17 -47.92
C ALA A 92 35.81 -23.28 -48.07
N ALA A 93 36.30 -24.52 -48.04
CA ALA A 93 37.55 -24.97 -48.63
C ALA A 93 37.38 -26.39 -49.18
#